data_AF-A0A2G6JLK4-F1
#
_entry.id   AF-A0A2G6JLK4-F1
#
_cell.length_a   1.000
_cell.length_b   1.000
_cell.length_c   1.000
_cell.angle_alpha   90.00
_cell.angle_beta   90.00
_cell.angle_gamma   90.00
#
_symmetry.space_group_name_H-M   'P 1'
#
loop_
_entity.id
_entity.type
_entity.pdbx_description
1 polymer ?
#
loop_
_entity_poly.entity_id
_entity_poly.type
_entity_poly.pdbx_seq_one_letter_code
_entity_poly.pdbx_strand_id
1 'polypeptide(L)'
;MNKLLLPAMTLALVTLAQAQTAVTFPNTLPGSYSANSWPFNNTATSGFRTQFIYDGSMLGVNYPVLIQRLRFRRSSTSTTTGSQTQVTCSLSTSPVKWNALTTTFANQVGKDVKQIFKGTMQFNATPWYVDIKLKVPFLYDPSKGDLCFDFIRASGGVVTSPGPGGYHRGTAAAPFKANRVYGSPGSPTGRLNSGSAAANGYANACEVTFLPAKGLYAGFVAKPVLGKSPLKVQFTDKSYSSDAGGVKSWAWDFNGDNKIDSTLQNPTYTYTASAFDTYFDVSLTVTDAAHPKNTLTMKKFIRVNPSTAREEDFGKGTFNKSAPSPILMPKNTNHFISRTVRGFHFQAPGLFIVNGFECPNDHATKQTDQTVSVYRLKAAPPSYPTTLTPTAADLVFHGTGKAGTVLRPKAPIIFKKGEHFAILGACHSGATGNNYNSYGQGGWKTTVLKQPITCNRLIMQTDHKVNKGLGPIADDGSSFSIARVWVHVLGNTSTLVPELTSSARPILGTTTNLEFTGNLATAQAGVLFLGVGRMPVPIPTPFGSLLIKPPFLMNLVIPGGKGTIPVPIPNNNSLKGVVLDWQALVFDIPGGYFGMSNGTEWYLGLK
;
A
#
# COMPACT_ATOMS: atom_id res chain seq x y z
N MET A 1 41.78 27.13 67.86
CA MET A 1 42.16 25.95 67.07
C MET A 1 41.22 24.81 67.43
N ASN A 2 40.34 24.40 66.52
CA ASN A 2 39.67 23.10 66.57
C ASN A 2 39.28 22.75 65.13
N LYS A 3 40.07 21.85 64.52
CA LYS A 3 39.84 21.33 63.16
C LYS A 3 38.77 20.26 63.23
N LEU A 4 37.63 20.46 62.57
CA LEU A 4 36.71 19.38 62.22
C LEU A 4 37.36 18.50 61.15
N LEU A 5 37.52 17.21 61.43
CA LEU A 5 37.77 16.19 60.42
C LEU A 5 36.45 15.84 59.72
N LEU A 6 36.36 16.08 58.41
CA LEU A 6 35.36 15.44 57.56
C LEU A 6 35.86 14.03 57.16
N PRO A 7 35.02 12.98 57.20
CA PRO A 7 35.38 11.69 56.64
C PRO A 7 35.33 11.77 55.11
N ALA A 8 36.42 11.35 54.48
CA ALA A 8 36.51 11.18 53.02
C ALA A 8 35.53 10.08 52.59
N MET A 9 34.42 10.49 51.96
CA MET A 9 33.48 9.58 51.33
C MET A 9 34.04 9.24 49.93
N THR A 10 34.71 8.10 49.82
CA THR A 10 35.22 7.57 48.55
C THR A 10 34.02 7.27 47.66
N LEU A 11 33.74 8.13 46.69
CA LEU A 11 32.71 7.92 45.67
C LEU A 11 33.19 6.79 44.75
N ALA A 12 32.79 5.55 45.04
CA ALA A 12 32.95 4.46 44.10
C ALA A 12 32.09 4.76 42.87
N LEU A 13 32.71 5.20 41.77
CA LEU A 13 32.08 5.19 40.45
C LEU A 13 31.76 3.74 40.10
N VAL A 14 30.54 3.31 40.39
CA VAL A 14 29.99 2.08 39.80
C VAL A 14 29.73 2.40 38.33
N THR A 15 30.72 2.15 37.48
CA THR A 15 30.49 2.09 36.03
C THR A 15 29.64 0.85 35.78
N LEU A 16 28.32 1.02 35.67
CA LEU A 16 27.45 0.01 35.10
C LEU A 16 27.97 -0.30 33.70
N ALA A 17 28.51 -1.51 33.51
CA ALA A 17 28.89 -1.97 32.18
C ALA A 17 27.64 -1.98 31.30
N GLN A 18 27.60 -1.12 30.27
CA GLN A 18 26.49 -1.11 29.31
C GLN A 18 26.42 -2.47 28.62
N ALA A 19 25.22 -3.06 28.59
CA ALA A 19 25.01 -4.37 27.99
C ALA A 19 25.35 -4.32 26.49
N GLN A 20 26.31 -5.15 26.10
CA GLN A 20 26.74 -5.30 24.72
C GLN A 20 25.70 -6.10 23.92
N THR A 21 25.23 -5.55 22.81
CA THR A 21 24.26 -6.22 21.93
C THR A 21 24.99 -6.89 20.77
N ALA A 22 24.64 -8.14 20.47
CA ALA A 22 25.14 -8.88 19.31
C ALA A 22 23.98 -9.22 18.37
N VAL A 23 24.06 -8.78 17.12
CA VAL A 23 23.03 -9.02 16.09
C VAL A 23 23.64 -9.74 14.90
N THR A 24 23.07 -10.88 14.50
CA THR A 24 23.51 -11.63 13.31
C THR A 24 22.70 -11.19 12.10
N PHE A 25 23.38 -10.96 10.99
CA PHE A 25 22.80 -10.65 9.69
C PHE A 25 22.84 -11.93 8.85
N PRO A 26 21.71 -12.60 8.55
CA PRO A 26 20.35 -12.41 9.08
C PRO A 26 20.13 -13.06 10.46
N ASN A 27 19.07 -12.61 11.16
CA ASN A 27 18.66 -13.10 12.49
C ASN A 27 18.31 -14.60 12.54
N THR A 28 18.15 -15.25 11.39
CA THR A 28 17.98 -16.70 11.23
C THR A 28 18.86 -17.20 10.10
N LEU A 29 19.84 -18.06 10.39
CA LEU A 29 20.68 -18.67 9.36
C LEU A 29 19.82 -19.57 8.46
N PRO A 30 19.83 -19.40 7.13
CA PRO A 30 19.13 -20.31 6.23
C PRO A 30 19.76 -21.71 6.31
N GLY A 31 18.93 -22.76 6.31
CA GLY A 31 19.35 -24.16 6.39
C GLY A 31 20.09 -24.68 5.15
N SER A 32 20.08 -23.94 4.04
CA SER A 32 20.72 -24.32 2.77
C SER A 32 21.97 -23.50 2.48
N TYR A 33 23.07 -24.22 2.28
CA TYR A 33 24.43 -23.72 2.09
C TYR A 33 24.71 -23.44 0.62
N SER A 34 25.55 -22.44 0.35
CA SER A 34 26.09 -22.31 -1.00
C SER A 34 27.53 -21.80 -0.94
N ALA A 35 28.43 -22.51 -1.63
CA ALA A 35 29.89 -22.50 -1.45
C ALA A 35 30.64 -21.22 -1.90
N ASN A 36 30.00 -20.03 -1.84
CA ASN A 36 30.74 -18.81 -2.14
C ASN A 36 31.49 -18.36 -0.90
N SER A 37 32.81 -18.39 -1.03
CA SER A 37 33.75 -18.24 0.08
C SER A 37 34.56 -16.94 -0.05
N TRP A 38 34.15 -16.04 -0.96
CA TRP A 38 34.83 -14.76 -1.21
C TRP A 38 34.40 -13.70 -0.17
N PRO A 39 35.32 -12.87 0.36
CA PRO A 39 36.75 -12.77 0.04
C PRO A 39 37.71 -13.80 0.69
N PHE A 40 37.25 -14.51 1.71
CA PHE A 40 38.16 -15.19 2.65
C PHE A 40 38.78 -16.50 2.14
N ASN A 41 38.39 -16.96 0.96
CA ASN A 41 38.88 -18.20 0.33
C ASN A 41 39.40 -17.96 -1.11
N ASN A 42 39.94 -16.77 -1.38
CA ASN A 42 40.62 -16.52 -2.64
C ASN A 42 42.12 -16.84 -2.49
N THR A 43 42.58 -17.94 -3.09
CA THR A 43 43.99 -18.37 -3.13
C THR A 43 44.81 -17.71 -4.23
N ALA A 44 44.22 -16.82 -5.04
CA ALA A 44 44.94 -16.12 -6.10
C ALA A 44 46.08 -15.27 -5.51
N THR A 45 47.21 -15.21 -6.20
CA THR A 45 48.32 -14.32 -5.86
C THR A 45 48.00 -12.86 -6.21
N SER A 46 47.11 -12.65 -7.20
CA SER A 46 46.47 -11.37 -7.42
C SER A 46 45.66 -11.01 -6.17
N GLY A 47 45.91 -9.82 -5.62
CA GLY A 47 45.11 -9.33 -4.51
C GLY A 47 43.64 -9.21 -4.93
N PHE A 48 42.77 -8.83 -4.00
CA PHE A 48 41.37 -8.54 -4.32
C PHE A 48 40.76 -7.49 -3.38
N ARG A 49 39.65 -6.89 -3.80
CA ARG A 49 38.79 -6.00 -3.00
C ARG A 49 37.35 -6.52 -3.02
N THR A 50 36.66 -6.43 -1.88
CA THR A 50 35.24 -6.74 -1.78
C THR A 50 34.59 -5.79 -0.78
N GLN A 51 33.53 -5.11 -1.20
CA GLN A 51 32.68 -4.30 -0.34
C GLN A 51 31.38 -5.04 -0.09
N PHE A 52 30.99 -5.14 1.18
CA PHE A 52 29.69 -5.63 1.59
C PHE A 52 28.88 -4.46 2.16
N ILE A 53 27.66 -4.29 1.65
CA ILE A 53 26.73 -3.24 2.11
C ILE A 53 25.56 -3.94 2.80
N TYR A 54 25.41 -3.71 4.11
CA TYR A 54 24.37 -4.29 4.95
C TYR A 54 23.32 -3.24 5.30
N ASP A 55 22.04 -3.57 5.10
CA ASP A 55 20.93 -2.70 5.50
C ASP A 55 21.02 -2.38 7.00
N GLY A 56 21.15 -1.10 7.34
CA GLY A 56 21.29 -0.63 8.72
C GLY A 56 20.12 -1.04 9.61
N SER A 57 18.92 -1.20 9.04
CA SER A 57 17.71 -1.60 9.77
C SER A 57 17.82 -2.99 10.41
N MET A 58 18.72 -3.84 9.92
CA MET A 58 18.94 -5.15 10.49
C MET A 58 19.56 -5.11 11.89
N LEU A 59 20.19 -4.01 12.32
CA LEU A 59 20.65 -3.87 13.71
C LEU A 59 19.50 -3.83 14.72
N GLY A 60 18.26 -3.59 14.26
CA GLY A 60 17.09 -3.49 15.14
C GLY A 60 17.06 -2.22 16.00
N VAL A 61 17.97 -1.27 15.73
CA VAL A 61 18.05 0.03 16.39
C VAL A 61 18.07 1.13 15.34
N ASN A 62 17.57 2.31 15.71
CA ASN A 62 17.47 3.49 14.84
C ASN A 62 18.29 4.68 15.35
N TYR A 63 19.26 4.41 16.24
CA TYR A 63 20.11 5.41 16.88
C TYR A 63 21.59 5.08 16.68
N PRO A 64 22.51 6.06 16.84
CA PRO A 64 23.94 5.85 16.73
C PRO A 64 24.47 4.80 17.72
N VAL A 65 25.35 3.93 17.22
CA VAL A 65 26.00 2.84 17.97
C VAL A 65 27.51 2.89 17.79
N LEU A 66 28.24 2.34 18.75
CA LEU A 66 29.66 2.06 18.69
C LEU A 66 29.87 0.58 18.41
N ILE A 67 30.14 0.23 17.15
CA ILE A 67 30.49 -1.13 16.74
C ILE A 67 31.82 -1.51 17.39
N GLN A 68 31.83 -2.61 18.11
CA GLN A 68 32.97 -3.14 18.86
C GLN A 68 33.62 -4.34 18.16
N ARG A 69 32.83 -5.11 17.41
CA ARG A 69 33.27 -6.39 16.86
C ARG A 69 32.46 -6.78 15.64
N LEU A 70 33.10 -7.42 14.68
CA LEU A 70 32.46 -8.07 13.53
C LEU A 70 32.89 -9.53 13.51
N ARG A 71 31.93 -10.46 13.37
CA ARG A 71 32.21 -11.88 13.26
C ARG A 71 31.53 -12.48 12.03
N PHE A 72 32.22 -13.33 11.28
CA PHE A 72 31.66 -13.99 10.10
C PHE A 72 31.59 -15.49 10.34
N ARG A 73 30.40 -16.09 10.18
CA ARG A 73 30.18 -17.53 10.38
C ARG A 73 30.56 -18.32 9.14
N ARG A 74 31.30 -19.41 9.33
CA ARG A 74 31.49 -20.45 8.30
C ARG A 74 30.22 -21.29 8.08
N SER A 75 30.14 -22.02 6.97
CA SER A 75 29.25 -23.17 6.82
C SER A 75 29.69 -24.30 7.77
N SER A 76 28.75 -25.17 8.13
CA SER A 76 28.94 -26.27 9.08
C SER A 76 30.03 -27.29 8.70
N THR A 77 30.45 -27.35 7.43
CA THR A 77 31.34 -28.39 6.86
C THR A 77 32.85 -28.13 6.90
N SER A 78 33.34 -26.94 7.30
CA SER A 78 34.78 -26.62 7.28
C SER A 78 35.41 -26.67 8.69
N THR A 79 36.41 -27.53 8.92
CA THR A 79 37.08 -27.73 10.22
C THR A 79 38.47 -27.08 10.31
N THR A 80 38.88 -26.35 9.28
CA THR A 80 40.28 -25.98 9.05
C THR A 80 40.61 -24.55 9.46
N THR A 81 41.79 -24.35 10.05
CA THR A 81 42.35 -23.04 10.46
C THR A 81 43.38 -22.54 9.43
N GLY A 82 43.56 -21.23 9.33
CA GLY A 82 44.50 -20.63 8.38
C GLY A 82 44.65 -19.12 8.56
N SER A 83 45.28 -18.44 7.60
CA SER A 83 45.43 -16.99 7.64
C SER A 83 45.49 -16.35 6.25
N GLN A 84 45.21 -15.04 6.18
CA GLN A 84 45.49 -14.17 5.03
C GLN A 84 46.37 -12.99 5.47
N THR A 85 47.52 -12.82 4.83
CA THR A 85 48.41 -11.67 5.09
C THR A 85 48.02 -10.45 4.24
N GLN A 86 48.51 -9.27 4.64
CA GLN A 86 48.32 -8.00 3.92
C GLN A 86 46.84 -7.62 3.71
N VAL A 87 46.02 -7.87 4.72
CA VAL A 87 44.59 -7.52 4.72
C VAL A 87 44.39 -6.15 5.35
N THR A 88 43.55 -5.35 4.73
CA THR A 88 43.00 -4.10 5.27
C THR A 88 41.48 -4.20 5.28
N CYS A 89 40.85 -3.86 6.39
CA CYS A 89 39.39 -3.73 6.47
C CYS A 89 39.00 -2.35 6.97
N SER A 90 37.94 -1.79 6.38
CA SER A 90 37.39 -0.49 6.75
C SER A 90 35.88 -0.55 6.92
N LEU A 91 35.36 0.30 7.79
CA LEU A 91 33.92 0.55 7.94
C LEU A 91 33.58 1.97 7.52
N SER A 92 32.40 2.16 6.94
CA SER A 92 31.80 3.47 6.66
C SER A 92 30.28 3.38 6.59
N THR A 93 29.61 4.51 6.69
CA THR A 93 28.17 4.65 6.42
C THR A 93 27.98 4.89 4.92
N SER A 94 27.49 3.89 4.20
CA SER A 94 27.33 3.93 2.75
C SER A 94 26.32 4.99 2.32
N PRO A 95 26.64 5.83 1.32
CA PRO A 95 25.70 6.80 0.77
C PRO A 95 24.67 6.15 -0.18
N VAL A 96 24.86 4.88 -0.54
CA VAL A 96 23.93 4.09 -1.35
C VAL A 96 23.30 2.98 -0.51
N LYS A 97 22.08 2.60 -0.86
CA LYS A 97 21.39 1.48 -0.22
C LYS A 97 21.92 0.15 -0.73
N TRP A 98 21.83 -0.89 0.09
CA TRP A 98 22.30 -2.25 -0.20
C TRP A 98 21.71 -2.86 -1.48
N ASN A 99 20.57 -2.35 -1.97
CA ASN A 99 19.92 -2.78 -3.21
C ASN A 99 20.13 -1.80 -4.38
N ALA A 100 21.00 -0.81 -4.23
CA ALA A 100 21.28 0.25 -5.20
C ALA A 100 22.80 0.47 -5.43
N LEU A 101 23.60 -0.59 -5.28
CA LEU A 101 25.05 -0.53 -5.50
C LEU A 101 25.37 -0.24 -6.97
N THR A 102 26.49 0.46 -7.20
CA THR A 102 27.09 0.63 -8.53
C THR A 102 28.33 -0.25 -8.66
N THR A 103 28.89 -0.38 -9.86
CA THR A 103 30.19 -1.05 -10.06
C THR A 103 31.38 -0.25 -9.55
N THR A 104 31.25 1.07 -9.38
CA THR A 104 32.32 1.94 -8.86
C THR A 104 32.42 1.88 -7.34
N PHE A 105 33.53 1.33 -6.82
CA PHE A 105 33.75 1.12 -5.38
C PHE A 105 33.63 2.40 -4.53
N ALA A 106 34.09 3.53 -5.04
CA ALA A 106 34.09 4.80 -4.31
C ALA A 106 32.67 5.28 -3.99
N ASN A 107 31.68 4.94 -4.82
CA ASN A 107 30.28 5.33 -4.61
C ASN A 107 29.64 4.63 -3.42
N GLN A 108 30.23 3.54 -2.92
CA GLN A 108 29.70 2.83 -1.74
C GLN A 108 30.34 3.29 -0.43
N VAL A 109 31.45 4.04 -0.48
CA VAL A 109 32.22 4.40 0.71
C VAL A 109 31.71 5.71 1.29
N GLY A 110 31.37 5.70 2.57
CA GLY A 110 30.98 6.88 3.32
C GLY A 110 32.15 7.82 3.62
N LYS A 111 31.83 9.09 3.86
CA LYS A 111 32.82 10.11 4.28
C LYS A 111 33.43 9.82 5.65
N ASP A 112 32.77 9.00 6.46
CA ASP A 112 33.16 8.56 7.79
C ASP A 112 34.05 7.31 7.78
N VAL A 113 34.63 6.94 6.63
CA VAL A 113 35.44 5.73 6.49
C VAL A 113 36.58 5.66 7.50
N LYS A 114 36.67 4.53 8.20
CA LYS A 114 37.73 4.22 9.15
C LYS A 114 38.30 2.84 8.91
N GLN A 115 39.61 2.74 8.85
CA GLN A 115 40.31 1.46 8.87
C GLN A 115 40.14 0.82 10.25
N ILE A 116 39.56 -0.37 10.29
CA ILE A 116 39.29 -1.13 11.52
C ILE A 116 40.27 -2.28 11.73
N PHE A 117 40.97 -2.70 10.68
CA PHE A 117 41.94 -3.79 10.73
C PHE A 117 43.01 -3.60 9.66
N LYS A 118 44.27 -3.90 9.99
CA LYS A 118 45.39 -4.00 9.04
C LYS A 118 46.38 -5.05 9.54
N GLY A 119 46.74 -6.01 8.70
CA GLY A 119 47.74 -7.03 9.01
C GLY A 119 47.35 -8.43 8.54
N THR A 120 47.72 -9.43 9.32
CA THR A 120 47.41 -10.84 9.05
C THR A 120 46.11 -11.25 9.72
N MET A 121 45.08 -11.56 8.93
CA MET A 121 43.78 -12.03 9.40
C MET A 121 43.83 -13.55 9.65
N GLN A 122 43.43 -13.98 10.84
CA GLN A 122 43.39 -15.39 11.23
C GLN A 122 42.01 -16.01 10.98
N PHE A 123 42.00 -17.30 10.65
CA PHE A 123 40.81 -18.13 10.46
C PHE A 123 40.70 -19.20 11.55
N ASN A 124 39.60 -19.20 12.30
CA ASN A 124 39.40 -20.05 13.48
C ASN A 124 38.49 -21.26 13.19
N ALA A 125 38.62 -22.31 14.01
CA ALA A 125 37.94 -23.59 13.81
C ALA A 125 36.42 -23.57 14.10
N THR A 126 35.95 -22.94 15.20
CA THR A 126 34.52 -22.90 15.58
C THR A 126 34.16 -21.75 16.55
N PRO A 127 32.93 -21.21 16.54
CA PRO A 127 31.93 -21.19 15.46
C PRO A 127 32.11 -20.00 14.48
N TRP A 128 33.00 -19.06 14.80
CA TRP A 128 33.26 -17.85 14.02
C TRP A 128 34.57 -17.99 13.27
N TYR A 129 34.51 -17.99 11.95
CA TYR A 129 35.68 -18.21 11.11
C TYR A 129 36.57 -16.97 11.06
N VAL A 130 35.96 -15.79 10.95
CA VAL A 130 36.64 -14.50 11.12
C VAL A 130 36.06 -13.79 12.32
N ASP A 131 36.95 -13.22 13.13
CA ASP A 131 36.62 -12.46 14.32
C ASP A 131 37.48 -11.19 14.37
N ILE A 132 36.85 -10.05 14.06
CA ILE A 132 37.51 -8.74 14.06
C ILE A 132 37.04 -7.98 15.27
N LYS A 133 37.88 -7.94 16.31
CA LYS A 133 37.70 -7.04 17.47
C LYS A 133 38.29 -5.68 17.13
N LEU A 134 37.48 -4.63 17.17
CA LEU A 134 37.91 -3.28 16.84
C LEU A 134 38.71 -2.71 18.02
N LYS A 135 39.95 -2.26 17.75
CA LYS A 135 40.75 -1.53 18.74
C LYS A 135 40.14 -0.17 19.09
N VAL A 136 39.56 0.47 18.08
CA VAL A 136 38.82 1.73 18.21
C VAL A 136 37.41 1.45 17.69
N PRO A 137 36.37 1.57 18.53
CA PRO A 137 35.01 1.36 18.10
C PRO A 137 34.60 2.28 16.95
N PHE A 138 33.78 1.77 16.04
CA PHE A 138 33.27 2.54 14.90
C PHE A 138 31.90 3.13 15.24
N LEU A 139 31.80 4.46 15.25
CA LEU A 139 30.52 5.17 15.40
C LEU A 139 29.71 5.00 14.10
N TYR A 140 28.59 4.30 14.19
CA TYR A 140 27.70 4.01 13.08
C TYR A 140 26.28 4.45 13.42
N ASP A 141 25.59 5.07 12.46
CA ASP A 141 24.21 5.50 12.62
C ASP A 141 23.33 4.84 11.54
N PRO A 142 22.54 3.80 11.89
CA PRO A 142 21.71 3.08 10.92
C PRO A 142 20.61 3.94 10.31
N SER A 143 20.28 5.10 10.89
CA SER A 143 19.33 6.05 10.29
C SER A 143 19.93 6.85 9.12
N LYS A 144 21.26 6.96 9.05
CA LYS A 144 21.98 7.78 8.05
C LYS A 144 22.42 7.02 6.81
N GLY A 145 22.40 5.69 6.84
CA GLY A 145 22.83 4.88 5.71
C GLY A 145 23.14 3.44 6.10
N ASP A 146 23.47 2.65 5.10
CA ASP A 146 23.75 1.22 5.25
C ASP A 146 25.22 1.01 5.67
N LEU A 147 25.52 -0.08 6.40
CA LEU A 147 26.87 -0.35 6.88
C LEU A 147 27.72 -0.90 5.73
N CYS A 148 28.75 -0.17 5.33
CA CYS A 148 29.74 -0.64 4.36
C CYS A 148 30.94 -1.26 5.07
N PHE A 149 31.18 -2.55 4.83
CA PHE A 149 32.42 -3.25 5.18
C PHE A 149 33.27 -3.44 3.93
N ASP A 150 34.38 -2.71 3.84
CA ASP A 150 35.32 -2.76 2.73
C ASP A 150 36.52 -3.63 3.11
N PHE A 151 36.71 -4.72 2.38
CA PHE A 151 37.79 -5.66 2.57
C PHE A 151 38.76 -5.56 1.38
N ILE A 152 40.05 -5.42 1.66
CA ILE A 152 41.12 -5.43 0.66
C ILE A 152 42.22 -6.39 1.10
N ARG A 153 42.65 -7.29 0.20
CA ARG A 153 43.95 -7.97 0.29
C ARG A 153 44.85 -7.44 -0.81
N ALA A 154 46.04 -6.95 -0.45
CA ALA A 154 47.02 -6.45 -1.42
C ALA A 154 47.59 -7.59 -2.29
N SER A 155 48.15 -7.23 -3.45
CA SER A 155 48.88 -8.18 -4.30
C SER A 155 50.08 -8.76 -3.56
N GLY A 156 50.33 -10.06 -3.70
CA GLY A 156 51.41 -10.75 -2.98
C GLY A 156 51.09 -11.15 -1.53
N GLY A 157 49.88 -10.93 -1.03
CA GLY A 157 49.41 -11.51 0.22
C GLY A 157 49.30 -13.05 0.13
N VAL A 158 49.64 -13.76 1.20
CA VAL A 158 49.74 -15.23 1.26
C VAL A 158 48.54 -15.81 2.02
N VAL A 159 48.08 -17.01 1.59
CA VAL A 159 47.01 -17.78 2.23
C VAL A 159 47.52 -19.17 2.64
N THR A 160 47.36 -19.58 3.90
CA THR A 160 48.01 -20.79 4.48
C THR A 160 47.09 -22.03 4.65
N SER A 161 46.05 -22.21 3.79
CA SER A 161 45.11 -23.36 3.64
C SER A 161 43.78 -23.38 4.42
N PRO A 162 42.77 -24.18 3.97
CA PRO A 162 42.17 -24.28 2.63
C PRO A 162 41.01 -23.27 2.47
N GLY A 163 40.48 -23.01 1.27
CA GLY A 163 39.72 -23.96 0.43
C GLY A 163 38.35 -24.34 1.05
N PRO A 164 37.34 -24.75 0.27
CA PRO A 164 35.93 -24.35 0.34
C PRO A 164 35.17 -24.63 1.65
N GLY A 165 35.21 -23.69 2.58
CA GLY A 165 34.12 -23.46 3.54
C GLY A 165 33.25 -22.32 3.05
N GLY A 166 32.05 -22.62 2.53
CA GLY A 166 31.12 -21.56 2.13
C GLY A 166 30.75 -20.68 3.33
N TYR A 167 30.48 -19.39 3.12
CA TYR A 167 29.82 -18.60 4.15
C TYR A 167 28.31 -18.75 4.01
N HIS A 168 27.58 -18.54 5.09
CA HIS A 168 26.15 -18.30 4.97
C HIS A 168 25.97 -17.03 4.12
N ARG A 169 25.33 -17.18 2.97
CA ARG A 169 24.94 -16.07 2.08
C ARG A 169 23.45 -16.12 1.84
N GLY A 170 22.86 -14.98 1.46
CA GLY A 170 21.48 -14.97 1.02
C GLY A 170 21.32 -15.77 -0.26
N THR A 171 20.13 -16.33 -0.47
CA THR A 171 19.77 -17.03 -1.71
C THR A 171 18.62 -16.29 -2.39
N ALA A 172 18.30 -16.61 -3.64
CA ALA A 172 17.10 -16.06 -4.28
C ALA A 172 15.81 -16.39 -3.49
N ALA A 173 15.77 -17.57 -2.84
CA ALA A 173 14.64 -18.02 -2.02
C ALA A 173 14.63 -17.42 -0.60
N ALA A 174 15.78 -16.96 -0.11
CA ALA A 174 15.94 -16.31 1.20
C ALA A 174 17.00 -15.19 1.11
N PRO A 175 16.69 -14.07 0.45
CA PRO A 175 17.66 -13.01 0.22
C PRO A 175 17.98 -12.26 1.51
N PHE A 176 19.24 -11.87 1.69
CA PHE A 176 19.62 -10.96 2.77
C PHE A 176 19.31 -9.54 2.31
N LYS A 177 19.03 -8.60 3.23
CA LYS A 177 19.09 -7.17 2.91
C LYS A 177 20.55 -6.68 2.89
N ALA A 178 21.37 -7.30 2.07
CA ALA A 178 22.79 -6.99 1.96
C ALA A 178 23.38 -7.44 0.62
N ASN A 179 24.22 -6.64 -0.01
CA ASN A 179 24.82 -6.95 -1.32
C ASN A 179 26.32 -6.62 -1.37
N ARG A 180 26.99 -6.95 -2.47
CA ARG A 180 28.44 -6.76 -2.60
C ARG A 180 28.91 -6.33 -4.00
N VAL A 181 30.03 -5.61 -4.01
CA VAL A 181 30.85 -5.33 -5.20
C VAL A 181 32.24 -5.94 -4.96
N TYR A 182 32.82 -6.60 -5.96
CA TYR A 182 34.13 -7.25 -5.83
C TYR A 182 34.99 -7.11 -7.09
N GLY A 183 36.31 -7.12 -6.94
CA GLY A 183 37.24 -6.91 -8.06
C GLY A 183 38.69 -6.89 -7.60
N SER A 184 39.59 -6.41 -8.47
CA SER A 184 41.02 -6.28 -8.15
C SER A 184 41.27 -5.13 -7.16
N PRO A 185 42.31 -5.21 -6.29
CA PRO A 185 42.73 -4.10 -5.46
C PRO A 185 43.22 -2.96 -6.33
N GLY A 186 42.98 -1.72 -5.89
CA GLY A 186 43.37 -0.53 -6.63
C GLY A 186 42.52 -0.24 -7.87
N SER A 187 41.66 -1.17 -8.31
CA SER A 187 40.69 -0.89 -9.36
C SER A 187 39.64 0.10 -8.87
N PRO A 188 39.31 1.16 -9.64
CA PRO A 188 38.20 2.06 -9.30
C PRO A 188 36.84 1.36 -9.45
N THR A 189 36.78 0.31 -10.28
CA THR A 189 35.56 -0.43 -10.59
C THR A 189 35.69 -1.91 -10.25
N GLY A 190 34.57 -2.51 -9.86
CA GLY A 190 34.41 -3.92 -9.61
C GLY A 190 33.25 -4.51 -10.40
N ARG A 191 32.91 -5.75 -10.06
CA ARG A 191 31.78 -6.49 -10.56
C ARG A 191 30.73 -6.61 -9.47
N LEU A 192 29.47 -6.49 -9.87
CA LEU A 192 28.35 -6.96 -9.06
C LEU A 192 28.26 -8.49 -9.21
N ASN A 193 27.73 -9.18 -8.20
CA ASN A 193 27.51 -10.62 -8.28
C ASN A 193 26.60 -10.97 -9.48
N SER A 194 26.96 -12.02 -10.23
CA SER A 194 26.35 -12.37 -11.52
C SER A 194 24.82 -12.44 -11.46
N GLY A 195 24.15 -11.38 -11.96
CA GLY A 195 22.70 -11.32 -12.17
C GLY A 195 21.94 -10.19 -11.44
N SER A 196 22.56 -9.36 -10.60
CA SER A 196 21.78 -8.51 -9.68
C SER A 196 22.13 -7.00 -9.66
N ALA A 197 21.46 -6.24 -10.53
CA ALA A 197 20.66 -5.09 -10.09
C ALA A 197 19.36 -5.54 -9.38
N ALA A 198 19.14 -6.86 -9.25
CA ALA A 198 18.05 -7.51 -8.56
C ALA A 198 18.15 -7.39 -7.03
N ALA A 199 17.01 -7.13 -6.40
CA ALA A 199 16.77 -6.92 -4.96
C ALA A 199 17.05 -8.14 -4.04
N ASN A 200 17.79 -9.15 -4.50
CA ASN A 200 18.03 -10.38 -3.75
C ASN A 200 19.46 -10.34 -3.20
N GLY A 201 19.66 -10.11 -1.90
CA GLY A 201 20.99 -9.84 -1.35
C GLY A 201 21.84 -11.08 -1.07
N TYR A 202 23.06 -11.05 -1.60
CA TYR A 202 24.03 -12.16 -1.64
C TYR A 202 25.31 -11.89 -0.83
N ALA A 203 25.27 -11.01 0.18
CA ALA A 203 26.39 -10.77 1.09
C ALA A 203 26.61 -11.95 2.07
N ASN A 204 27.81 -12.01 2.66
CA ASN A 204 28.13 -12.99 3.71
C ASN A 204 27.44 -12.59 5.02
N ALA A 205 27.00 -13.58 5.79
CA ALA A 205 26.45 -13.37 7.10
C ALA A 205 27.51 -12.78 8.04
N CYS A 206 27.14 -11.71 8.72
CA CYS A 206 27.99 -10.97 9.63
C CYS A 206 27.25 -10.82 10.95
N GLU A 207 27.91 -11.05 12.06
CA GLU A 207 27.41 -10.60 13.35
C GLU A 207 28.12 -9.34 13.77
N VAL A 208 27.33 -8.33 14.07
CA VAL A 208 27.80 -7.03 14.55
C VAL A 208 27.55 -6.98 16.04
N THR A 209 28.62 -6.79 16.79
CA THR A 209 28.53 -6.52 18.22
C THR A 209 28.75 -5.03 18.47
N PHE A 210 27.83 -4.39 19.17
CA PHE A 210 27.85 -2.93 19.39
C PHE A 210 27.38 -2.54 20.78
N LEU A 211 27.76 -1.33 21.18
CA LEU A 211 27.17 -0.60 22.29
C LEU A 211 26.40 0.59 21.73
N PRO A 212 25.32 1.06 22.37
CA PRO A 212 24.76 2.36 22.02
C PRO A 212 25.80 3.47 22.16
N ALA A 213 25.76 4.48 21.29
CA ALA A 213 26.60 5.66 21.47
C ALA A 213 26.06 6.53 22.63
N LYS A 214 26.93 7.31 23.26
CA LYS A 214 26.52 8.26 24.29
C LYS A 214 25.60 9.32 23.68
N GLY A 215 24.39 9.43 24.21
CA GLY A 215 23.38 10.42 23.83
C GLY A 215 21.97 10.05 24.29
N LEU A 216 21.03 10.85 23.81
CA LEU A 216 19.58 10.65 23.91
C LEU A 216 19.01 10.64 22.48
N TYR A 217 18.27 9.60 22.14
CA TYR A 217 17.73 9.40 20.80
C TYR A 217 16.27 8.97 20.89
N ALA A 218 15.38 9.80 20.36
CA ALA A 218 13.96 9.51 20.25
C ALA A 218 13.76 8.35 19.26
N GLY A 219 12.89 7.42 19.62
CA GLY A 219 12.52 6.29 18.77
C GLY A 219 11.11 5.83 19.08
N PHE A 220 10.35 5.44 18.08
CA PHE A 220 9.03 4.87 18.30
C PHE A 220 8.57 3.98 17.14
N VAL A 221 7.57 3.15 17.44
CA VAL A 221 6.78 2.40 16.46
C VAL A 221 5.30 2.62 16.74
N ALA A 222 4.46 2.37 15.74
CA ALA A 222 3.01 2.47 15.87
C ALA A 222 2.30 1.30 15.20
N LYS A 223 1.15 0.89 15.74
CA LYS A 223 0.27 -0.13 15.15
C LYS A 223 -1.21 0.18 15.40
N PRO A 224 -2.08 0.11 14.38
CA PRO A 224 -1.77 0.08 12.94
C PRO A 224 -1.23 1.44 12.43
N VAL A 225 -0.51 1.47 11.31
CA VAL A 225 -0.06 2.72 10.64
C VAL A 225 -0.97 3.17 9.50
N LEU A 226 -1.96 2.34 9.14
CA LEU A 226 -2.96 2.66 8.14
C LEU A 226 -4.30 2.03 8.50
N GLY A 227 -5.39 2.68 8.12
CA GLY A 227 -6.72 2.10 8.29
C GLY A 227 -7.87 3.10 8.11
N LYS A 228 -9.06 2.65 8.49
CA LYS A 228 -10.30 3.41 8.34
C LYS A 228 -10.44 4.45 9.46
N SER A 229 -10.96 5.63 9.13
CA SER A 229 -11.41 6.65 10.07
C SER A 229 -12.68 6.21 10.83
N PRO A 230 -12.74 6.34 12.17
CA PRO A 230 -11.66 6.74 13.06
C PRO A 230 -10.63 5.61 13.25
N LEU A 231 -9.34 5.93 13.11
CA LEU A 231 -8.25 4.97 13.28
C LEU A 231 -7.63 5.12 14.66
N LYS A 232 -7.86 4.14 15.54
CA LYS A 232 -7.17 4.05 16.83
C LYS A 232 -5.78 3.43 16.63
N VAL A 233 -4.73 4.15 17.00
CA VAL A 233 -3.32 3.76 16.85
C VAL A 233 -2.68 3.65 18.23
N GLN A 234 -1.98 2.55 18.48
CA GLN A 234 -1.10 2.36 19.63
C GLN A 234 0.32 2.76 19.26
N PHE A 235 0.92 3.66 20.03
CA PHE A 235 2.32 4.03 19.93
C PHE A 235 3.14 3.29 21.00
N THR A 236 4.35 2.88 20.64
CA THR A 236 5.30 2.26 21.57
C THR A 236 6.63 2.99 21.48
N ASP A 237 7.07 3.52 22.62
CA ASP A 237 8.37 4.14 22.76
C ASP A 237 9.50 3.12 22.54
N LYS A 238 10.51 3.57 21.81
CA LYS A 238 11.78 2.88 21.51
C LYS A 238 12.95 3.83 21.69
N SER A 239 12.77 4.91 22.44
CA SER A 239 13.81 5.89 22.70
C SER A 239 14.93 5.27 23.53
N TYR A 240 16.15 5.73 23.26
CA TYR A 240 17.33 5.32 23.98
C TYR A 240 17.93 6.51 24.71
N SER A 241 18.36 6.30 25.95
CA SER A 241 19.21 7.22 26.69
C SER A 241 20.41 6.48 27.25
N SER A 242 21.59 7.09 27.11
CA SER A 242 22.81 6.63 27.78
C SER A 242 22.94 7.17 29.21
N ASP A 243 22.02 8.03 29.66
CA ASP A 243 21.95 8.46 31.05
C ASP A 243 21.53 7.27 31.94
N ALA A 244 22.16 7.15 33.11
CA ALA A 244 21.82 6.08 34.06
C ALA A 244 20.38 6.21 34.58
N GLY A 245 19.82 7.43 34.57
CA GLY A 245 18.44 7.71 34.90
C GLY A 245 17.44 7.39 33.79
N GLY A 246 17.89 7.06 32.57
CA GLY A 246 17.05 6.80 31.41
C GLY A 246 16.26 8.03 30.93
N VAL A 247 15.34 7.81 29.98
CA VAL A 247 14.42 8.85 29.51
C VAL A 247 13.50 9.30 30.65
N LYS A 248 13.33 10.61 30.82
CA LYS A 248 12.54 11.23 31.90
C LYS A 248 11.19 11.76 31.45
N SER A 249 11.05 12.21 30.21
CA SER A 249 9.77 12.68 29.69
C SER A 249 9.62 12.42 28.20
N TRP A 250 8.36 12.31 27.78
CA TRP A 250 7.91 12.15 26.40
C TRP A 250 6.94 13.29 26.09
N ALA A 251 7.03 13.83 24.88
CA ALA A 251 6.13 14.84 24.35
C ALA A 251 5.79 14.44 22.91
N TRP A 252 4.59 13.92 22.72
CA TRP A 252 4.07 13.44 21.45
C TRP A 252 3.27 14.53 20.76
N ASP A 253 3.50 14.69 19.46
CA ASP A 253 2.65 15.40 18.52
C ASP A 253 2.24 14.37 17.46
N PHE A 254 0.96 13.98 17.45
CA PHE A 254 0.45 12.92 16.59
C PHE A 254 -0.02 13.44 15.23
N ASN A 255 -0.28 14.73 15.09
CA ASN A 255 -0.95 15.30 13.92
C ASN A 255 -0.05 16.27 13.12
N GLY A 256 1.14 16.62 13.63
CA GLY A 256 2.13 17.49 13.01
C GLY A 256 1.81 18.98 13.14
N ASP A 257 0.96 19.38 14.07
CA ASP A 257 0.57 20.78 14.30
C ASP A 257 1.52 21.55 15.24
N ASN A 258 2.58 20.89 15.72
CA ASN A 258 3.57 21.37 16.69
C ASN A 258 2.99 21.59 18.10
N LYS A 259 1.86 20.98 18.45
CA LYS A 259 1.32 20.94 19.82
C LYS A 259 1.52 19.56 20.42
N ILE A 260 1.67 19.54 21.74
CA ILE A 260 1.82 18.29 22.49
C ILE A 260 0.43 17.70 22.73
N ASP A 261 0.17 16.53 22.15
CA ASP A 261 -1.05 15.76 22.32
C ASP A 261 -0.99 14.80 23.51
N SER A 262 0.21 14.31 23.86
CA SER A 262 0.38 13.37 24.97
C SER A 262 1.77 13.42 25.60
N THR A 263 1.84 13.13 26.89
CA THR A 263 3.09 12.98 27.65
C THR A 263 3.33 11.57 28.18
N LEU A 264 2.44 10.62 27.85
CA LEU A 264 2.60 9.21 28.22
C LEU A 264 3.74 8.57 27.41
N GLN A 265 4.42 7.58 27.98
CA GLN A 265 5.45 6.84 27.27
C GLN A 265 4.88 6.01 26.10
N ASN A 266 3.78 5.28 26.31
CA ASN A 266 3.16 4.40 25.30
C ASN A 266 1.67 4.76 25.06
N PRO A 267 1.38 5.92 24.45
CA PRO A 267 0.02 6.43 24.30
C PRO A 267 -0.77 5.72 23.20
N THR A 268 -2.11 5.84 23.26
CA THR A 268 -2.99 5.63 22.10
C THR A 268 -3.52 6.95 21.59
N TYR A 269 -3.67 7.10 20.29
CA TYR A 269 -4.31 8.25 19.67
C TYR A 269 -5.34 7.82 18.61
N THR A 270 -6.44 8.56 18.49
CA THR A 270 -7.49 8.28 17.51
C THR A 270 -7.48 9.34 16.44
N TYR A 271 -7.13 8.92 15.22
CA TYR A 271 -7.11 9.79 14.06
C TYR A 271 -8.46 9.81 13.36
N THR A 272 -8.93 11.00 13.00
CA THR A 272 -10.10 11.18 12.16
C THR A 272 -9.69 11.79 10.83
N ALA A 273 -10.14 11.21 9.73
CA ALA A 273 -9.98 11.76 8.39
C ALA A 273 -11.35 12.03 7.77
N SER A 274 -11.52 13.23 7.22
CA SER A 274 -12.69 13.63 6.43
C SER A 274 -12.47 13.50 4.93
N ALA A 275 -11.22 13.33 4.50
CA ALA A 275 -10.81 13.17 3.11
C ALA A 275 -10.04 11.86 2.94
N PHE A 276 -10.04 11.33 1.72
CA PHE A 276 -9.21 10.20 1.35
C PHE A 276 -7.73 10.62 1.28
N ASP A 277 -6.83 9.70 1.63
CA ASP A 277 -5.39 9.91 1.69
C ASP A 277 -4.97 11.03 2.63
N THR A 278 -5.59 11.07 3.80
CA THR A 278 -5.12 11.93 4.89
C THR A 278 -3.91 11.28 5.54
N TYR A 279 -2.77 11.98 5.48
CA TYR A 279 -1.53 11.57 6.11
C TYR A 279 -1.23 12.48 7.30
N PHE A 280 -0.75 11.88 8.38
CA PHE A 280 -0.30 12.59 9.57
C PHE A 280 1.19 12.39 9.78
N ASP A 281 1.89 13.47 10.07
CA ASP A 281 3.24 13.44 10.59
C ASP A 281 3.17 13.14 12.09
N VAL A 282 4.09 12.34 12.61
CA VAL A 282 4.19 12.05 14.04
C VAL A 282 5.55 12.46 14.56
N SER A 283 5.58 13.22 15.64
CA SER A 283 6.80 13.60 16.33
C SER A 283 6.80 13.12 17.77
N LEU A 284 7.95 12.61 18.22
CA LEU A 284 8.24 12.32 19.61
C LEU A 284 9.45 13.15 20.03
N THR A 285 9.28 13.99 21.05
CA THR A 285 10.38 14.65 21.75
C THR A 285 10.59 13.98 23.11
N VAL A 286 11.83 13.62 23.41
CA VAL A 286 12.22 13.05 24.70
C VAL A 286 13.27 13.90 25.40
N THR A 287 13.28 13.84 26.73
CA THR A 287 14.33 14.45 27.57
C THR A 287 14.87 13.44 28.56
N ASP A 288 16.11 13.65 28.99
CA ASP A 288 16.71 13.01 30.15
C ASP A 288 17.44 14.05 31.00
N ALA A 289 18.16 13.62 32.03
CA ALA A 289 18.86 14.54 32.94
C ALA A 289 20.23 15.03 32.42
N ALA A 290 20.82 14.35 31.44
CA ALA A 290 22.24 14.50 31.10
C ALA A 290 22.51 14.99 29.67
N HIS A 291 21.54 14.86 28.77
CA HIS A 291 21.68 15.12 27.35
C HIS A 291 20.68 16.18 26.86
N PRO A 292 21.00 16.91 25.77
CA PRO A 292 20.02 17.76 25.10
C PRO A 292 18.79 16.97 24.67
N LYS A 293 17.62 17.59 24.74
CA LYS A 293 16.36 17.01 24.24
C LYS A 293 16.53 16.52 22.80
N ASN A 294 15.91 15.40 22.49
CA ASN A 294 15.96 14.82 21.14
C ASN A 294 14.55 14.66 20.58
N THR A 295 14.38 14.98 19.29
CA THR A 295 13.09 14.88 18.59
C THR A 295 13.25 14.01 17.35
N LEU A 296 12.36 13.03 17.20
CA LEU A 296 12.19 12.26 15.97
C LEU A 296 10.85 12.59 15.34
N THR A 297 10.84 12.99 14.06
CA THR A 297 9.63 13.20 13.27
C THR A 297 9.57 12.21 12.12
N MET A 298 8.51 11.42 12.06
CA MET A 298 8.19 10.56 10.92
C MET A 298 7.13 11.25 10.04
N LYS A 299 7.51 11.62 8.82
CA LYS A 299 6.63 12.31 7.86
C LYS A 299 5.67 11.32 7.19
N LYS A 300 4.40 11.72 7.02
CA LYS A 300 3.32 10.92 6.44
C LYS A 300 3.24 9.51 7.03
N PHE A 301 3.45 9.40 8.33
CA PHE A 301 3.65 8.13 9.01
C PHE A 301 2.34 7.35 9.20
N ILE A 302 1.26 8.05 9.56
CA ILE A 302 -0.07 7.46 9.70
C ILE A 302 -0.93 7.87 8.52
N ARG A 303 -1.53 6.89 7.83
CA ARG A 303 -2.49 7.11 6.74
C ARG A 303 -3.89 6.73 7.17
N VAL A 304 -4.84 7.65 7.08
CA VAL A 304 -6.22 7.41 7.48
C VAL A 304 -7.16 7.75 6.34
N ASN A 305 -7.99 6.78 5.99
CA ASN A 305 -8.97 6.92 4.92
C ASN A 305 -10.39 6.75 5.48
N PRO A 306 -11.40 7.45 4.95
CA PRO A 306 -12.80 7.23 5.32
C PRO A 306 -13.34 5.87 4.83
N SER A 307 -12.60 5.19 3.95
CA SER A 307 -12.86 3.84 3.45
C SER A 307 -11.57 3.02 3.39
N THR A 308 -11.70 1.73 3.13
CA THR A 308 -10.58 0.79 2.89
C THR A 308 -9.99 0.87 1.48
N ALA A 309 -10.53 1.72 0.62
CA ALA A 309 -10.05 1.84 -0.76
C ALA A 309 -8.59 2.32 -0.80
N ARG A 310 -7.90 2.02 -1.89
CA ARG A 310 -6.47 2.28 -2.15
C ARG A 310 -6.29 3.06 -3.45
N GLU A 311 -5.10 3.61 -3.68
CA GLU A 311 -4.78 4.41 -4.88
C GLU A 311 -5.02 3.61 -6.18
N GLU A 312 -4.79 2.31 -6.14
CA GLU A 312 -5.10 1.38 -7.23
C GLU A 312 -6.58 1.47 -7.65
N ASP A 313 -7.51 1.65 -6.72
CA ASP A 313 -8.96 1.67 -6.95
C ASP A 313 -9.46 2.92 -7.70
N PHE A 314 -8.62 3.95 -7.86
CA PHE A 314 -8.99 5.26 -8.43
C PHE A 314 -8.11 5.70 -9.62
N GLY A 315 -6.91 5.13 -9.83
CA GLY A 315 -6.19 5.35 -11.10
C GLY A 315 -4.70 4.98 -11.16
N LYS A 316 -4.38 3.94 -11.96
CA LYS A 316 -3.15 3.70 -12.77
C LYS A 316 -3.00 2.23 -13.22
N GLY A 317 -3.82 1.31 -12.72
CA GLY A 317 -3.83 -0.08 -13.19
C GLY A 317 -4.56 -0.22 -14.52
N THR A 318 -3.89 -0.79 -15.52
CA THR A 318 -4.50 -1.38 -16.73
C THR A 318 -5.48 -2.54 -16.42
N PHE A 319 -5.58 -2.93 -15.14
CA PHE A 319 -6.31 -4.12 -14.67
C PHE A 319 -7.54 -3.82 -13.80
N ASN A 320 -7.86 -2.56 -13.52
CA ASN A 320 -9.07 -2.25 -12.76
C ASN A 320 -10.28 -2.27 -13.68
N LYS A 321 -10.92 -3.43 -13.71
CA LYS A 321 -12.15 -3.69 -14.44
C LYS A 321 -13.32 -3.07 -13.69
N SER A 322 -14.24 -2.47 -14.43
CA SER A 322 -15.41 -1.76 -13.93
C SER A 322 -16.18 -2.63 -12.92
N ALA A 323 -16.30 -2.21 -11.66
CA ALA A 323 -17.42 -2.68 -10.85
C ALA A 323 -18.70 -2.28 -11.58
N PRO A 324 -19.75 -3.11 -11.67
CA PRO A 324 -21.02 -2.64 -12.22
C PRO A 324 -21.45 -1.41 -11.45
N SER A 325 -21.98 -0.39 -12.15
CA SER A 325 -22.54 0.76 -11.46
C SER A 325 -23.71 0.29 -10.60
N PRO A 326 -23.67 0.45 -9.26
CA PRO A 326 -24.79 0.07 -8.41
C PRO A 326 -25.96 1.07 -8.51
N ILE A 327 -25.79 2.16 -9.27
CA ILE A 327 -26.86 3.10 -9.60
C ILE A 327 -27.50 2.64 -10.91
N LEU A 328 -28.52 1.79 -10.78
CA LEU A 328 -29.28 1.25 -11.90
C LEU A 328 -30.00 2.33 -12.69
N MET A 329 -30.00 2.17 -14.02
CA MET A 329 -30.61 3.11 -14.95
C MET A 329 -31.61 2.43 -15.90
N PRO A 330 -32.76 3.07 -16.22
CA PRO A 330 -33.79 2.54 -17.12
C PRO A 330 -33.31 2.33 -18.55
N LYS A 331 -33.87 1.35 -19.27
CA LYS A 331 -33.57 1.07 -20.69
C LYS A 331 -33.90 2.27 -21.61
N ASN A 332 -33.21 2.35 -22.75
CA ASN A 332 -33.50 3.32 -23.80
C ASN A 332 -34.94 3.27 -24.33
N THR A 333 -35.57 4.45 -24.43
CA THR A 333 -36.91 4.61 -25.01
C THR A 333 -37.02 5.63 -26.16
N ASN A 334 -36.15 6.64 -26.32
CA ASN A 334 -36.34 7.73 -27.30
C ASN A 334 -35.02 8.40 -27.77
N HIS A 335 -35.08 9.15 -28.89
CA HIS A 335 -33.99 9.99 -29.44
C HIS A 335 -34.37 11.48 -29.37
N PHE A 336 -33.45 12.33 -28.88
CA PHE A 336 -33.63 13.79 -28.86
C PHE A 336 -32.43 14.54 -29.43
N ILE A 337 -32.70 15.52 -30.29
CA ILE A 337 -31.75 16.54 -30.74
C ILE A 337 -32.09 17.83 -30.01
N SER A 338 -31.16 18.38 -29.22
CA SER A 338 -31.38 19.60 -28.41
C SER A 338 -30.09 20.41 -28.20
N ARG A 339 -30.19 21.65 -27.73
CA ARG A 339 -29.02 22.44 -27.31
C ARG A 339 -28.67 22.26 -25.83
N THR A 340 -29.53 21.56 -25.09
CA THR A 340 -29.44 21.42 -23.63
C THR A 340 -28.84 20.08 -23.21
N VAL A 341 -28.02 20.09 -22.16
CA VAL A 341 -27.42 18.90 -21.55
C VAL A 341 -28.35 18.31 -20.50
N ARG A 342 -28.37 16.98 -20.37
CA ARG A 342 -29.23 16.23 -19.45
C ARG A 342 -28.41 15.45 -18.42
N GLY A 343 -29.08 15.07 -17.34
CA GLY A 343 -28.46 14.41 -16.21
C GLY A 343 -29.45 14.02 -15.13
N PHE A 344 -28.91 13.66 -13.97
CA PHE A 344 -29.70 13.39 -12.78
C PHE A 344 -29.01 13.87 -11.52
N HIS A 345 -29.79 14.00 -10.45
CA HIS A 345 -29.27 14.30 -9.13
C HIS A 345 -30.02 13.54 -8.04
N PHE A 346 -29.39 13.35 -6.90
CA PHE A 346 -29.99 12.77 -5.70
C PHE A 346 -29.25 13.26 -4.46
N GLN A 347 -29.88 13.12 -3.29
CA GLN A 347 -29.20 13.34 -2.02
C GLN A 347 -28.48 12.05 -1.61
N ALA A 348 -27.19 12.13 -1.31
CA ALA A 348 -26.38 11.02 -0.87
C ALA A 348 -27.02 10.36 0.38
N PRO A 349 -27.45 9.09 0.30
CA PRO A 349 -28.16 8.44 1.41
C PRO A 349 -27.20 8.07 2.55
N GLY A 350 -25.91 7.95 2.23
CA GLY A 350 -24.79 7.59 3.10
C GLY A 350 -23.47 8.03 2.47
N LEU A 351 -22.35 7.71 3.11
CA LEU A 351 -21.04 7.93 2.49
C LEU A 351 -20.86 6.96 1.33
N PHE A 352 -20.54 7.49 0.15
CA PHE A 352 -20.08 6.68 -0.98
C PHE A 352 -18.94 7.38 -1.72
N ILE A 353 -18.14 6.60 -2.42
CA ILE A 353 -16.98 7.09 -3.15
C ILE A 353 -17.15 6.73 -4.61
N VAL A 354 -17.06 7.72 -5.49
CA VAL A 354 -17.11 7.53 -6.93
C VAL A 354 -15.69 7.39 -7.48
N ASN A 355 -15.45 6.34 -8.24
CA ASN A 355 -14.13 6.03 -8.84
C ASN A 355 -14.15 5.96 -10.38
N GLY A 356 -15.29 6.23 -11.00
CA GLY A 356 -15.40 6.30 -12.44
C GLY A 356 -16.79 6.64 -12.93
N PHE A 357 -16.84 7.03 -14.19
CA PHE A 357 -18.07 7.32 -14.92
C PHE A 357 -18.02 6.62 -16.27
N GLU A 358 -19.08 5.91 -16.65
CA GLU A 358 -19.16 5.27 -17.94
C GLU A 358 -20.44 5.68 -18.65
N CYS A 359 -20.31 6.16 -19.88
CA CYS A 359 -21.44 6.43 -20.75
C CYS A 359 -21.64 5.23 -21.69
N PRO A 360 -22.86 4.67 -21.79
CA PRO A 360 -23.18 3.59 -22.73
C PRO A 360 -22.83 3.96 -24.17
N ASN A 361 -22.35 2.97 -24.95
CA ASN A 361 -22.26 3.05 -26.42
C ASN A 361 -23.25 2.09 -27.11
N ASP A 362 -24.42 1.90 -26.50
CA ASP A 362 -25.46 0.94 -26.92
C ASP A 362 -26.44 1.53 -27.94
N HIS A 363 -26.25 2.77 -28.39
CA HIS A 363 -27.07 3.41 -29.43
C HIS A 363 -26.80 2.82 -30.83
N ALA A 364 -27.78 2.96 -31.74
CA ALA A 364 -27.67 2.51 -33.13
C ALA A 364 -26.60 3.30 -33.90
N THR A 365 -26.63 4.63 -33.80
CA THR A 365 -25.55 5.52 -34.24
C THR A 365 -24.52 5.64 -33.13
N LYS A 366 -23.36 5.00 -33.30
CA LYS A 366 -22.29 5.02 -32.30
C LYS A 366 -21.74 6.43 -32.15
N GLN A 367 -21.63 6.90 -30.91
CA GLN A 367 -20.92 8.14 -30.61
C GLN A 367 -19.44 7.84 -30.44
N THR A 368 -18.58 8.75 -30.91
CA THR A 368 -17.12 8.56 -30.85
C THR A 368 -16.53 9.06 -29.53
N ASP A 369 -17.17 10.05 -28.91
CA ASP A 369 -16.78 10.69 -27.65
C ASP A 369 -17.98 10.94 -26.73
N GLN A 370 -17.70 11.13 -25.44
CA GLN A 370 -18.67 11.34 -24.37
C GLN A 370 -18.07 12.30 -23.34
N THR A 371 -18.81 13.37 -23.02
CA THR A 371 -18.45 14.29 -21.94
C THR A 371 -19.32 14.04 -20.70
N VAL A 372 -18.71 14.06 -19.52
CA VAL A 372 -19.37 13.94 -18.22
C VAL A 372 -18.93 15.09 -17.31
N SER A 373 -19.86 15.64 -16.55
CA SER A 373 -19.58 16.63 -15.52
C SER A 373 -20.32 16.29 -14.23
N VAL A 374 -19.64 16.35 -13.10
CA VAL A 374 -20.20 16.00 -11.79
C VAL A 374 -20.03 17.16 -10.85
N TYR A 375 -21.10 17.44 -10.13
CA TYR A 375 -21.20 18.52 -9.17
C TYR A 375 -21.51 17.96 -7.78
N ARG A 376 -20.83 18.50 -6.76
CA ARG A 376 -21.17 18.36 -5.36
C ARG A 376 -21.92 19.62 -4.93
N LEU A 377 -23.24 19.50 -4.77
CA LEU A 377 -24.10 20.63 -4.45
C LEU A 377 -24.41 20.69 -2.96
N LYS A 378 -24.56 21.91 -2.42
CA LYS A 378 -24.93 22.15 -1.02
C LYS A 378 -26.41 21.86 -0.71
N ALA A 379 -27.25 21.91 -1.74
CA ALA A 379 -28.69 21.68 -1.65
C ALA A 379 -29.20 21.03 -2.94
N ALA A 380 -30.44 20.56 -2.93
CA ALA A 380 -31.12 20.14 -4.14
C ALA A 380 -31.15 21.29 -5.17
N PRO A 381 -30.98 21.01 -6.47
CA PRO A 381 -31.33 21.94 -7.53
C PRO A 381 -32.75 22.51 -7.31
N PRO A 382 -32.96 23.82 -7.56
CA PRO A 382 -34.23 24.51 -7.29
C PRO A 382 -35.34 24.03 -8.24
N SER A 383 -36.62 24.31 -7.97
CA SER A 383 -37.73 23.94 -8.85
C SER A 383 -37.77 24.78 -10.15
N TYR A 384 -38.26 24.19 -11.25
CA TYR A 384 -38.48 24.91 -12.51
C TYR A 384 -39.41 26.13 -12.27
N PRO A 385 -39.15 27.30 -12.89
CA PRO A 385 -38.14 27.60 -13.91
C PRO A 385 -36.78 28.07 -13.36
N THR A 386 -36.56 27.97 -12.06
CA THR A 386 -35.35 28.50 -11.40
C THR A 386 -34.12 27.64 -11.72
N THR A 387 -32.96 28.29 -11.88
CA THR A 387 -31.67 27.61 -12.06
C THR A 387 -30.68 27.98 -10.94
N LEU A 388 -29.81 27.04 -10.60
CA LEU A 388 -28.68 27.19 -9.69
C LEU A 388 -27.41 27.25 -10.52
N THR A 389 -26.61 28.32 -10.42
CA THR A 389 -25.29 28.38 -11.05
C THR A 389 -24.24 27.79 -10.11
N PRO A 390 -23.65 26.61 -10.39
CA PRO A 390 -22.61 26.03 -9.54
C PRO A 390 -21.33 26.85 -9.62
N THR A 391 -20.56 26.87 -8.55
CA THR A 391 -19.21 27.45 -8.54
C THR A 391 -18.20 26.48 -9.15
N ALA A 392 -16.99 26.96 -9.46
CA ALA A 392 -15.88 26.09 -9.87
C ALA A 392 -15.53 25.05 -8.79
N ALA A 393 -15.75 25.36 -7.51
CA ALA A 393 -15.51 24.43 -6.40
C ALA A 393 -16.57 23.32 -6.31
N ASP A 394 -17.77 23.55 -6.82
CA ASP A 394 -18.83 22.54 -6.86
C ASP A 394 -18.57 21.51 -7.97
N LEU A 395 -17.86 21.87 -9.05
CA LEU A 395 -17.49 20.94 -10.13
C LEU A 395 -16.35 20.01 -9.69
N VAL A 396 -16.71 18.79 -9.28
CA VAL A 396 -15.77 17.79 -8.76
C VAL A 396 -15.20 16.86 -9.84
N PHE A 397 -15.80 16.86 -11.04
CA PHE A 397 -15.29 16.14 -12.19
C PHE A 397 -15.76 16.75 -13.50
N HIS A 398 -14.87 16.84 -14.48
CA HIS A 398 -15.19 17.11 -15.87
C HIS A 398 -14.22 16.32 -16.74
N GLY A 399 -14.75 15.55 -17.69
CA GLY A 399 -13.92 14.74 -18.57
C GLY A 399 -14.62 14.36 -19.86
N THR A 400 -13.82 14.25 -20.92
CA THR A 400 -14.25 13.75 -22.23
C THR A 400 -13.40 12.54 -22.59
N GLY A 401 -14.03 11.47 -23.08
CA GLY A 401 -13.32 10.28 -23.55
C GLY A 401 -14.17 9.48 -24.53
N LYS A 402 -13.68 8.30 -24.93
CA LYS A 402 -14.37 7.46 -25.93
C LYS A 402 -15.66 6.87 -25.36
N ALA A 403 -16.70 6.77 -26.17
CA ALA A 403 -17.94 6.10 -25.76
C ALA A 403 -17.68 4.64 -25.36
N GLY A 404 -18.34 4.18 -24.28
CA GLY A 404 -18.14 2.83 -23.74
C GLY A 404 -16.82 2.65 -22.98
N THR A 405 -16.12 3.73 -22.62
CA THR A 405 -14.95 3.68 -21.73
C THR A 405 -15.24 4.34 -20.40
N VAL A 406 -14.58 3.87 -19.34
CA VAL A 406 -14.68 4.45 -18.00
C VAL A 406 -13.79 5.69 -17.93
N LEU A 407 -14.41 6.85 -17.75
CA LEU A 407 -13.74 8.10 -17.42
C LEU A 407 -13.39 8.08 -15.93
N ARG A 408 -12.09 8.06 -15.63
CA ARG A 408 -11.59 7.98 -14.25
C ARG A 408 -11.19 9.36 -13.71
N PRO A 409 -11.64 9.73 -12.50
CA PRO A 409 -11.12 10.93 -11.84
C PRO A 409 -9.68 10.71 -11.39
N LYS A 410 -8.89 11.79 -11.32
CA LYS A 410 -7.50 11.72 -10.83
C LYS A 410 -7.40 11.43 -9.32
N ALA A 411 -8.52 11.59 -8.60
CA ALA A 411 -8.66 11.32 -7.18
C ALA A 411 -10.10 10.84 -6.89
N PRO A 412 -10.33 10.05 -5.82
CA PRO A 412 -11.67 9.65 -5.42
C PRO A 412 -12.61 10.84 -5.20
N ILE A 413 -13.83 10.77 -5.72
CA ILE A 413 -14.85 11.78 -5.46
C ILE A 413 -15.76 11.24 -4.36
N ILE A 414 -15.69 11.85 -3.18
CA ILE A 414 -16.42 11.40 -1.99
C ILE A 414 -17.69 12.24 -1.83
N PHE A 415 -18.80 11.56 -1.53
CA PHE A 415 -20.05 12.18 -1.10
C PHE A 415 -20.40 11.68 0.29
N LYS A 416 -20.67 12.60 1.22
CA LYS A 416 -21.14 12.30 2.57
C LYS A 416 -22.66 12.24 2.60
N LYS A 417 -23.23 11.56 3.60
CA LYS A 417 -24.68 11.58 3.84
C LYS A 417 -25.22 13.01 3.84
N GLY A 418 -26.26 13.27 3.07
CA GLY A 418 -26.91 14.58 2.99
C GLY A 418 -26.37 15.51 1.90
N GLU A 419 -25.16 15.29 1.38
CA GLU A 419 -24.63 16.06 0.24
C GLU A 419 -25.41 15.73 -1.04
N HIS A 420 -25.55 16.70 -1.95
CA HIS A 420 -26.26 16.47 -3.21
C HIS A 420 -25.28 16.10 -4.33
N PHE A 421 -25.46 14.88 -4.85
CA PHE A 421 -24.79 14.40 -6.06
C PHE A 421 -25.58 14.87 -7.27
N ALA A 422 -24.92 15.54 -8.21
CA ALA A 422 -25.49 15.93 -9.49
C ALA A 422 -24.53 15.56 -10.62
N ILE A 423 -25.04 14.93 -11.67
CA ILE A 423 -24.24 14.53 -12.83
C ILE A 423 -24.95 14.94 -14.10
N LEU A 424 -24.19 15.49 -15.03
CA LEU A 424 -24.55 15.77 -16.40
C LEU A 424 -23.71 14.89 -17.32
N GLY A 425 -24.26 14.41 -18.43
CA GLY A 425 -23.44 13.69 -19.40
C GLY A 425 -24.17 13.25 -20.67
N ALA A 426 -23.48 12.39 -21.41
CA ALA A 426 -23.94 11.69 -22.61
C ALA A 426 -24.03 12.52 -23.91
N CYS A 427 -23.07 13.42 -24.16
CA CYS A 427 -23.04 14.25 -25.37
C CYS A 427 -21.68 14.33 -26.09
N HIS A 428 -21.75 14.56 -27.41
CA HIS A 428 -20.64 14.84 -28.33
C HIS A 428 -19.97 16.19 -28.02
N SER A 429 -18.64 16.26 -28.12
CA SER A 429 -17.87 17.47 -27.86
C SER A 429 -17.73 18.39 -29.08
N GLY A 430 -18.82 18.92 -29.63
CA GLY A 430 -18.70 19.99 -30.64
C GLY A 430 -19.93 20.28 -31.48
N ALA A 431 -20.30 21.56 -31.50
CA ALA A 431 -21.08 22.34 -32.47
C ALA A 431 -22.21 21.67 -33.29
N THR A 432 -23.43 22.20 -33.07
CA THR A 432 -24.63 22.15 -33.94
C THR A 432 -25.16 20.76 -34.32
N GLY A 433 -26.13 20.28 -33.53
CA GLY A 433 -26.91 19.07 -33.83
C GLY A 433 -26.69 17.89 -32.87
N ASN A 434 -26.37 18.17 -31.59
CA ASN A 434 -25.99 17.14 -30.64
C ASN A 434 -27.11 16.10 -30.43
N ASN A 435 -26.83 14.86 -30.84
CA ASN A 435 -27.60 13.67 -30.46
C ASN A 435 -27.31 13.36 -29.00
N TYR A 436 -28.33 13.26 -28.15
CA TYR A 436 -28.16 12.82 -26.77
C TYR A 436 -28.80 11.45 -26.56
N ASN A 437 -28.11 10.66 -25.75
CA ASN A 437 -28.59 9.40 -25.21
C ASN A 437 -29.48 9.70 -23.98
N SER A 438 -30.77 10.01 -24.23
CA SER A 438 -31.75 10.43 -23.23
C SER A 438 -32.79 9.31 -23.04
N TYR A 439 -33.01 8.84 -21.80
CA TYR A 439 -33.87 7.68 -21.52
C TYR A 439 -34.90 7.89 -20.38
N GLY A 440 -36.15 7.48 -20.61
CA GLY A 440 -37.25 7.35 -19.63
C GLY A 440 -37.94 8.64 -19.14
N GLN A 441 -39.24 8.55 -18.78
CA GLN A 441 -40.05 9.61 -18.17
C GLN A 441 -39.99 9.55 -16.63
N GLY A 442 -39.96 10.70 -15.96
CA GLY A 442 -40.07 10.81 -14.50
C GLY A 442 -38.78 10.51 -13.70
N GLY A 443 -38.85 10.68 -12.38
CA GLY A 443 -37.77 10.30 -11.46
C GLY A 443 -37.65 8.79 -11.35
N TRP A 444 -36.42 8.28 -11.22
CA TRP A 444 -36.15 6.84 -11.19
C TRP A 444 -35.69 6.39 -9.80
N LYS A 445 -36.30 5.32 -9.28
CA LYS A 445 -35.91 4.73 -8.00
C LYS A 445 -34.81 3.69 -8.20
N THR A 446 -33.72 3.83 -7.47
CA THR A 446 -32.57 2.92 -7.52
C THR A 446 -31.88 2.90 -6.16
N THR A 447 -30.65 2.39 -6.06
CA THR A 447 -29.89 2.41 -4.82
C THR A 447 -28.47 2.96 -5.01
N VAL A 448 -27.86 3.39 -3.92
CA VAL A 448 -26.41 3.59 -3.80
C VAL A 448 -25.97 2.77 -2.60
N LEU A 449 -25.11 1.78 -2.81
CA LEU A 449 -24.70 0.84 -1.76
C LEU A 449 -25.91 0.23 -1.02
N LYS A 450 -26.94 -0.19 -1.78
CA LYS A 450 -28.22 -0.74 -1.29
C LYS A 450 -29.11 0.22 -0.50
N GLN A 451 -28.73 1.49 -0.34
CA GLN A 451 -29.60 2.50 0.24
C GLN A 451 -30.48 3.13 -0.85
N PRO A 452 -31.81 3.18 -0.66
CA PRO A 452 -32.74 3.65 -1.68
C PRO A 452 -32.51 5.13 -1.98
N ILE A 453 -32.52 5.47 -3.26
CA ILE A 453 -32.49 6.85 -3.74
C ILE A 453 -33.52 7.05 -4.86
N THR A 454 -33.93 8.30 -5.05
CA THR A 454 -34.66 8.75 -6.23
C THR A 454 -33.73 9.64 -7.05
N CYS A 455 -33.36 9.17 -8.24
CA CYS A 455 -32.66 9.97 -9.24
C CYS A 455 -33.67 10.94 -9.87
N ASN A 456 -33.54 12.22 -9.54
CA ASN A 456 -34.35 13.31 -10.07
C ASN A 456 -33.68 13.91 -11.32
N ARG A 457 -34.49 14.46 -12.22
CA ARG A 457 -34.03 14.98 -13.52
C ARG A 457 -33.20 16.25 -13.36
N LEU A 458 -32.12 16.37 -14.13
CA LEU A 458 -31.25 17.54 -14.16
C LEU A 458 -31.03 18.02 -15.60
N ILE A 459 -31.01 19.33 -15.81
CA ILE A 459 -30.74 19.98 -17.10
C ILE A 459 -29.75 21.14 -16.94
N MET A 460 -28.94 21.36 -17.97
CA MET A 460 -28.20 22.60 -18.22
C MET A 460 -28.53 23.14 -19.62
N GLN A 461 -28.78 24.45 -19.75
CA GLN A 461 -29.30 25.04 -20.98
C GLN A 461 -28.31 25.05 -22.17
N THR A 462 -27.02 24.84 -21.94
CA THR A 462 -25.99 24.85 -23.01
C THR A 462 -24.81 23.95 -22.61
N ASP A 463 -23.87 23.72 -23.54
CA ASP A 463 -22.64 22.92 -23.42
C ASP A 463 -22.06 22.86 -22.00
N HIS A 464 -21.58 21.67 -21.58
CA HIS A 464 -20.83 21.42 -20.34
C HIS A 464 -19.70 22.42 -20.07
N LYS A 465 -19.16 23.06 -21.11
CA LYS A 465 -18.08 24.05 -21.01
C LYS A 465 -18.54 25.44 -20.56
N VAL A 466 -19.81 25.79 -20.77
CA VAL A 466 -20.34 27.13 -20.46
C VAL A 466 -21.40 27.00 -19.37
N ASN A 467 -21.02 27.30 -18.14
CA ASN A 467 -21.93 27.26 -17.00
C ASN A 467 -23.07 28.29 -17.18
N LYS A 468 -24.27 27.79 -17.49
CA LYS A 468 -25.50 28.59 -17.67
C LYS A 468 -26.59 28.23 -16.65
N GLY A 469 -26.20 27.59 -15.55
CA GLY A 469 -27.11 27.16 -14.48
C GLY A 469 -27.65 25.74 -14.65
N LEU A 470 -27.76 25.05 -13.52
CA LEU A 470 -28.42 23.76 -13.31
C LEU A 470 -29.87 23.99 -12.90
N GLY A 471 -30.81 23.48 -13.67
CA GLY A 471 -32.22 23.46 -13.31
C GLY A 471 -32.81 22.05 -13.43
N PRO A 472 -34.02 21.82 -12.93
CA PRO A 472 -34.82 20.65 -13.24
C PRO A 472 -35.54 20.88 -14.57
N ILE A 473 -36.02 19.80 -15.18
CA ILE A 473 -36.79 19.84 -16.42
C ILE A 473 -38.27 20.08 -16.06
N ALA A 474 -38.96 20.98 -16.77
CA ALA A 474 -40.41 21.15 -16.65
C ALA A 474 -41.15 19.80 -16.79
N ASP A 475 -42.20 19.58 -15.98
CA ASP A 475 -43.15 18.46 -16.15
C ASP A 475 -44.28 18.89 -17.09
N ASP A 476 -43.93 19.29 -18.32
CA ASP A 476 -44.89 19.78 -19.32
C ASP A 476 -45.58 18.66 -20.12
N GLY A 477 -45.52 17.42 -19.62
CA GLY A 477 -46.16 16.27 -20.25
C GLY A 477 -45.49 15.78 -21.54
N SER A 478 -44.41 16.42 -22.00
CA SER A 478 -43.66 15.96 -23.17
C SER A 478 -42.51 15.02 -22.79
N SER A 479 -42.16 14.13 -23.71
CA SER A 479 -41.38 12.89 -23.53
C SER A 479 -39.90 13.04 -23.12
N PHE A 480 -39.54 14.01 -22.28
CA PHE A 480 -38.14 14.36 -21.99
C PHE A 480 -37.45 13.44 -20.98
N SER A 481 -36.18 13.17 -21.22
CA SER A 481 -35.51 11.99 -20.66
C SER A 481 -34.16 12.27 -19.95
N ILE A 482 -33.64 11.28 -19.20
CA ILE A 482 -32.43 11.36 -18.36
C ILE A 482 -31.17 10.89 -19.12
N ALA A 483 -30.02 11.52 -18.90
CA ALA A 483 -28.74 10.99 -19.42
C ALA A 483 -28.31 9.74 -18.63
N ARG A 484 -28.06 8.62 -19.32
CA ARG A 484 -27.46 7.43 -18.70
C ARG A 484 -25.96 7.65 -18.51
N VAL A 485 -25.55 7.88 -17.28
CA VAL A 485 -24.16 7.77 -16.86
C VAL A 485 -24.09 6.74 -15.74
N TRP A 486 -23.36 5.65 -15.97
CA TRP A 486 -23.03 4.68 -14.95
C TRP A 486 -22.01 5.29 -14.00
N VAL A 487 -22.39 5.38 -12.73
CA VAL A 487 -21.55 5.90 -11.66
C VAL A 487 -20.93 4.69 -10.95
N HIS A 488 -19.63 4.50 -11.12
CA HIS A 488 -18.91 3.44 -10.44
C HIS A 488 -18.61 3.92 -9.02
N VAL A 489 -19.11 3.22 -8.01
CA VAL A 489 -18.87 3.55 -6.61
C VAL A 489 -18.19 2.39 -5.90
N LEU A 490 -17.31 2.73 -4.98
CA LEU A 490 -16.72 1.77 -4.06
C LEU A 490 -17.51 1.75 -2.76
N GLY A 491 -17.93 0.56 -2.35
CA GLY A 491 -18.49 0.31 -1.04
C GLY A 491 -17.40 0.04 -0.01
N ASN A 492 -17.73 0.22 1.26
CA ASN A 492 -16.85 -0.06 2.40
C ASN A 492 -16.66 -1.59 2.56
N THR A 493 -15.77 -2.21 1.79
CA THR A 493 -15.40 -3.63 1.94
C THR A 493 -14.23 -3.80 2.90
N SER A 494 -14.48 -4.51 3.99
CA SER A 494 -13.42 -5.11 4.82
C SER A 494 -12.49 -5.93 3.93
N THR A 495 -11.17 -5.77 4.09
CA THR A 495 -10.14 -6.49 3.33
C THR A 495 -10.16 -8.02 3.53
N LEU A 496 -11.04 -8.54 4.39
CA LEU A 496 -11.18 -9.95 4.74
C LEU A 496 -12.30 -10.68 3.99
N VAL A 497 -13.19 -9.96 3.29
CA VAL A 497 -14.26 -10.58 2.50
C VAL A 497 -13.92 -10.48 1.01
N PRO A 498 -13.97 -11.58 0.24
CA PRO A 498 -13.69 -11.52 -1.17
C PRO A 498 -14.62 -10.56 -1.92
N GLU A 499 -14.10 -9.63 -2.73
CA GLU A 499 -14.97 -8.82 -3.59
C GLU A 499 -15.46 -9.66 -4.76
N LEU A 500 -16.68 -9.41 -5.24
CA LEU A 500 -17.22 -10.06 -6.42
C LEU A 500 -17.41 -9.04 -7.54
N THR A 501 -16.83 -9.32 -8.70
CA THR A 501 -16.98 -8.50 -9.91
C THR A 501 -17.33 -9.37 -11.10
N SER A 502 -17.69 -8.75 -12.22
CA SER A 502 -17.86 -9.46 -13.49
C SER A 502 -17.14 -8.74 -14.60
N SER A 503 -16.56 -9.55 -15.46
CA SER A 503 -15.69 -9.09 -16.53
C SER A 503 -16.46 -8.71 -17.81
N ALA A 504 -17.70 -9.17 -17.91
CA ALA A 504 -18.58 -8.84 -19.01
C ALA A 504 -20.02 -8.81 -18.51
N ARG A 505 -20.89 -8.21 -19.32
CA ARG A 505 -22.32 -8.35 -19.10
C ARG A 505 -22.75 -9.78 -19.41
N PRO A 506 -23.67 -10.35 -18.62
CA PRO A 506 -24.26 -11.64 -18.95
C PRO A 506 -25.15 -11.53 -20.19
N ILE A 507 -24.69 -12.13 -21.29
CA ILE A 507 -25.45 -12.24 -22.53
C ILE A 507 -26.13 -13.62 -22.55
N LEU A 508 -27.41 -13.66 -22.92
CA LEU A 508 -28.13 -14.94 -23.07
C LEU A 508 -27.40 -15.82 -24.09
N GLY A 509 -27.19 -17.09 -23.74
CA GLY A 509 -26.49 -18.05 -24.58
C GLY A 509 -24.96 -17.96 -24.55
N THR A 510 -24.37 -17.09 -23.71
CA THR A 510 -22.92 -17.02 -23.53
C THR A 510 -22.52 -17.44 -22.11
N THR A 511 -21.21 -17.63 -21.90
CA THR A 511 -20.66 -17.81 -20.56
C THR A 511 -20.06 -16.50 -20.08
N THR A 512 -20.42 -16.10 -18.86
CA THR A 512 -19.87 -14.91 -18.20
C THR A 512 -19.13 -15.30 -16.94
N ASN A 513 -17.94 -14.73 -16.76
CA ASN A 513 -17.10 -15.05 -15.61
C ASN A 513 -17.44 -14.14 -14.43
N LEU A 514 -17.84 -14.75 -13.32
CA LEU A 514 -17.87 -14.11 -12.01
C LEU A 514 -16.45 -14.12 -11.45
N GLU A 515 -15.87 -12.96 -11.24
CA GLU A 515 -14.51 -12.78 -10.74
C GLU A 515 -14.56 -12.53 -9.23
N PHE A 516 -13.57 -13.05 -8.51
CA PHE A 516 -13.43 -12.79 -7.08
C PHE A 516 -12.01 -12.33 -6.73
N THR A 517 -11.91 -11.37 -5.80
CA THR A 517 -10.65 -10.90 -5.22
C THR A 517 -10.59 -11.32 -3.77
N GLY A 518 -9.43 -11.56 -3.16
CA GLY A 518 -9.36 -11.82 -1.71
C GLY A 518 -8.10 -12.53 -1.25
N ASN A 519 -7.58 -12.11 -0.10
CA ASN A 519 -6.51 -12.77 0.63
C ASN A 519 -7.10 -13.41 1.89
N LEU A 520 -7.89 -14.48 1.69
CA LEU A 520 -8.31 -15.38 2.77
C LEU A 520 -7.09 -16.21 3.19
N ALA A 521 -6.11 -15.58 3.83
CA ALA A 521 -4.87 -16.25 4.24
C ALA A 521 -5.19 -17.52 5.02
N THR A 522 -4.77 -18.70 4.54
CA THR A 522 -4.91 -20.05 5.17
C THR A 522 -6.29 -20.44 5.75
N ALA A 523 -7.30 -19.58 5.70
CA ALA A 523 -8.59 -19.75 6.32
C ALA A 523 -9.49 -20.56 5.38
N GLN A 524 -9.92 -21.73 5.84
CA GLN A 524 -11.00 -22.48 5.21
C GLN A 524 -12.32 -21.73 5.41
N ALA A 525 -12.59 -20.75 4.55
CA ALA A 525 -13.85 -20.03 4.55
C ALA A 525 -14.82 -20.68 3.56
N GLY A 526 -16.02 -21.05 4.03
CA GLY A 526 -17.16 -21.33 3.15
C GLY A 526 -17.72 -20.02 2.60
N VAL A 527 -17.76 -19.87 1.27
CA VAL A 527 -18.36 -18.70 0.62
C VAL A 527 -19.76 -19.07 0.15
N LEU A 528 -20.74 -18.41 0.73
CA LEU A 528 -22.13 -18.55 0.35
C LEU A 528 -22.48 -17.53 -0.72
N PHE A 529 -22.89 -18.00 -1.91
CA PHE A 529 -23.46 -17.15 -2.93
C PHE A 529 -24.98 -17.12 -2.80
N LEU A 530 -25.54 -15.93 -2.57
CA LEU A 530 -26.98 -15.70 -2.49
C LEU A 530 -27.44 -14.95 -3.74
N GLY A 531 -28.23 -15.62 -4.59
CA GLY A 531 -28.96 -14.99 -5.69
C GLY A 531 -30.34 -14.51 -5.23
N VAL A 532 -30.52 -13.20 -5.07
CA VAL A 532 -31.82 -12.60 -4.74
C VAL A 532 -32.40 -11.89 -5.97
N GLY A 533 -33.26 -12.58 -6.72
CA GLY A 533 -34.02 -11.93 -7.79
C GLY A 533 -35.20 -11.14 -7.21
N ARG A 534 -35.37 -9.87 -7.60
CA ARG A 534 -36.66 -9.18 -7.47
C ARG A 534 -37.48 -9.47 -8.74
N MET A 535 -38.58 -10.22 -8.65
CA MET A 535 -39.50 -10.43 -9.77
C MET A 535 -40.78 -9.61 -9.61
N PRO A 536 -41.46 -9.33 -10.74
CA PRO A 536 -42.68 -10.08 -10.98
C PRO A 536 -42.83 -10.45 -12.46
N VAL A 537 -42.45 -11.66 -12.88
CA VAL A 537 -42.93 -12.27 -14.13
C VAL A 537 -43.03 -13.78 -13.96
N PRO A 538 -44.25 -14.36 -13.84
CA PRO A 538 -44.45 -15.80 -13.90
C PRO A 538 -44.03 -16.36 -15.26
N ILE A 539 -43.34 -17.53 -15.30
CA ILE A 539 -43.05 -18.23 -16.57
C ILE A 539 -44.23 -19.15 -16.88
N PRO A 540 -45.01 -18.92 -17.95
CA PRO A 540 -46.12 -19.80 -18.31
C PRO A 540 -45.58 -21.12 -18.88
N THR A 541 -46.09 -22.25 -18.39
CA THR A 541 -45.85 -23.59 -18.97
C THR A 541 -47.19 -24.28 -19.27
N PRO A 542 -47.22 -25.34 -20.09
CA PRO A 542 -48.45 -26.08 -20.43
C PRO A 542 -49.19 -26.71 -19.23
N PHE A 543 -48.56 -26.77 -18.06
CA PHE A 543 -49.11 -27.36 -16.84
C PHE A 543 -49.30 -26.32 -15.70
N GLY A 544 -49.16 -25.02 -16.00
CA GLY A 544 -49.26 -23.92 -15.03
C GLY A 544 -48.01 -23.03 -14.98
N SER A 545 -48.07 -21.90 -14.27
CA SER A 545 -46.94 -20.97 -14.14
C SER A 545 -45.88 -21.52 -13.17
N LEU A 546 -44.63 -21.62 -13.65
CA LEU A 546 -43.49 -21.98 -12.80
C LEU A 546 -43.00 -20.74 -12.03
N LEU A 547 -43.11 -20.77 -10.69
CA LEU A 547 -42.57 -19.75 -9.79
C LEU A 547 -41.12 -20.09 -9.44
N ILE A 548 -40.15 -19.29 -9.88
CA ILE A 548 -38.80 -19.33 -9.32
C ILE A 548 -38.84 -18.56 -7.98
N LYS A 549 -38.76 -19.27 -6.85
CA LYS A 549 -38.72 -18.67 -5.51
C LYS A 549 -37.27 -18.39 -5.11
N PRO A 550 -36.82 -17.13 -4.99
CA PRO A 550 -35.58 -16.80 -4.29
C PRO A 550 -35.70 -17.05 -2.77
N PRO A 551 -34.59 -17.25 -2.05
CA PRO A 551 -33.21 -17.30 -2.54
C PRO A 551 -32.80 -18.71 -3.03
N PHE A 552 -31.94 -18.79 -4.06
CA PHE A 552 -31.21 -20.02 -4.34
C PHE A 552 -29.78 -19.90 -3.80
N LEU A 553 -29.31 -21.01 -3.24
CA LEU A 553 -28.04 -21.12 -2.54
C LEU A 553 -27.03 -21.86 -3.41
N MET A 554 -25.84 -21.28 -3.60
CA MET A 554 -24.73 -22.02 -4.18
C MET A 554 -23.56 -22.02 -3.20
N ASN A 555 -23.20 -23.22 -2.74
CA ASN A 555 -22.00 -23.43 -1.93
C ASN A 555 -20.82 -23.58 -2.87
N LEU A 556 -19.85 -22.67 -2.79
CA LEU A 556 -18.59 -22.81 -3.52
C LEU A 556 -17.42 -22.64 -2.57
N VAL A 557 -16.48 -23.58 -2.61
CA VAL A 557 -15.19 -23.44 -1.91
C VAL A 557 -14.26 -22.64 -2.81
N ILE A 558 -13.86 -21.46 -2.35
CA ILE A 558 -12.89 -20.64 -3.08
C ILE A 558 -11.47 -21.08 -2.67
N PRO A 559 -10.59 -21.49 -3.61
CA PRO A 559 -9.18 -21.63 -3.31
C PRO A 559 -8.57 -20.26 -3.00
N GLY A 560 -7.71 -20.16 -1.99
CA GLY A 560 -7.13 -18.88 -1.55
C GLY A 560 -6.49 -18.10 -2.71
N GLY A 561 -6.83 -16.81 -2.85
CA GLY A 561 -6.31 -15.91 -3.88
C GLY A 561 -7.38 -15.34 -4.81
N LYS A 562 -6.94 -14.76 -5.94
CA LYS A 562 -7.79 -14.22 -7.02
C LYS A 562 -8.17 -15.33 -8.00
N GLY A 563 -9.42 -15.35 -8.49
CA GLY A 563 -9.84 -16.31 -9.50
C GLY A 563 -11.15 -15.95 -10.21
N THR A 564 -11.65 -16.86 -11.05
CA THR A 564 -12.90 -16.68 -11.81
C THR A 564 -13.74 -17.95 -11.83
N ILE A 565 -15.06 -17.78 -11.80
CA ILE A 565 -16.07 -18.84 -11.91
C ILE A 565 -16.84 -18.60 -13.20
N PRO A 566 -16.74 -19.50 -14.21
CA PRO A 566 -17.56 -19.38 -15.41
C PRO A 566 -19.02 -19.72 -15.10
N VAL A 567 -19.93 -18.82 -15.45
CA VAL A 567 -21.38 -19.03 -15.30
C VAL A 567 -22.02 -19.03 -16.69
N PRO A 568 -22.48 -20.20 -17.17
CA PRO A 568 -23.20 -20.27 -18.43
C PRO A 568 -24.59 -19.65 -18.27
N ILE A 569 -24.92 -18.70 -19.14
CA ILE A 569 -26.22 -18.04 -19.18
C ILE A 569 -27.11 -18.75 -20.22
N PRO A 570 -28.28 -19.29 -19.84
CA PRO A 570 -29.14 -19.98 -20.79
C PRO A 570 -29.56 -19.06 -21.95
N ASN A 571 -29.62 -19.61 -23.16
CA ASN A 571 -30.16 -18.91 -24.34
C ASN A 571 -31.70 -18.91 -24.30
N ASN A 572 -32.29 -18.31 -23.27
CA ASN A 572 -33.73 -18.30 -23.07
C ASN A 572 -34.24 -16.85 -22.95
N ASN A 573 -35.04 -16.43 -23.94
CA ASN A 573 -35.59 -15.08 -24.00
C ASN A 573 -36.51 -14.73 -22.82
N SER A 574 -37.08 -15.71 -22.11
CA SER A 574 -37.89 -15.45 -20.91
C SER A 574 -37.06 -14.91 -19.74
N LEU A 575 -35.74 -15.12 -19.75
CA LEU A 575 -34.82 -14.60 -18.74
C LEU A 575 -34.45 -13.13 -18.99
N LYS A 576 -34.90 -12.52 -20.09
CA LYS A 576 -34.59 -11.13 -20.40
C LYS A 576 -35.19 -10.18 -19.36
N GLY A 577 -34.33 -9.39 -18.73
CA GLY A 577 -34.69 -8.45 -17.66
C GLY A 577 -34.62 -9.04 -16.25
N VAL A 578 -34.28 -10.33 -16.10
CA VAL A 578 -33.99 -10.92 -14.79
C VAL A 578 -32.73 -10.31 -14.21
N VAL A 579 -32.80 -9.95 -12.93
CA VAL A 579 -31.67 -9.44 -12.15
C VAL A 579 -31.14 -10.54 -11.24
N LEU A 580 -29.85 -10.82 -11.32
CA LEU A 580 -29.14 -11.72 -10.41
C LEU A 580 -28.17 -10.89 -9.58
N ASP A 581 -28.42 -10.80 -8.28
CA ASP A 581 -27.48 -10.18 -7.34
C ASP A 581 -26.52 -11.26 -6.83
N TRP A 582 -25.22 -11.09 -7.06
CA TRP A 582 -24.19 -12.00 -6.59
C TRP A 582 -23.53 -11.43 -5.35
N GLN A 583 -23.70 -12.11 -4.22
CA GLN A 583 -23.08 -11.69 -2.98
C GLN A 583 -22.30 -12.83 -2.35
N ALA A 584 -21.05 -12.57 -1.98
CA ALA A 584 -20.26 -13.48 -1.18
C ALA A 584 -20.52 -13.18 0.29
N LEU A 585 -20.83 -14.22 1.04
CA LEU A 585 -20.94 -14.18 2.49
C LEU A 585 -19.98 -15.21 3.06
N VAL A 586 -19.16 -14.77 4.02
CA VAL A 586 -18.15 -15.60 4.68
C VAL A 586 -18.56 -15.79 6.13
N PHE A 587 -18.68 -17.05 6.55
CA PHE A 587 -19.15 -17.41 7.89
C PHE A 587 -18.07 -17.88 8.87
N ASP A 588 -16.82 -18.06 8.42
CA ASP A 588 -15.79 -18.60 9.30
C ASP A 588 -14.40 -18.13 8.89
N ILE A 589 -13.89 -17.15 9.62
CA ILE A 589 -12.49 -16.71 9.56
C ILE A 589 -11.92 -16.93 10.97
N PRO A 590 -10.71 -17.53 11.12
CA PRO A 590 -10.05 -17.62 12.42
C PRO A 590 -10.03 -16.26 13.13
N GLY A 591 -10.74 -16.16 14.26
CA GLY A 591 -10.95 -14.89 14.98
C GLY A 591 -12.39 -14.39 15.05
N GLY A 592 -13.38 -15.11 14.49
CA GLY A 592 -14.81 -14.87 14.75
C GLY A 592 -15.46 -13.74 13.92
N TYR A 593 -14.89 -13.42 12.76
CA TYR A 593 -15.39 -12.36 11.88
C TYR A 593 -16.39 -12.89 10.83
N PHE A 594 -17.57 -12.28 10.75
CA PHE A 594 -18.57 -12.50 9.70
C PHE A 594 -18.60 -11.29 8.75
N GLY A 595 -18.72 -11.50 7.44
CA GLY A 595 -18.73 -10.38 6.50
C GLY A 595 -19.32 -10.67 5.13
N MET A 596 -19.83 -9.61 4.48
CA MET A 596 -20.42 -9.63 3.14
C MET A 596 -19.62 -8.79 2.16
N SER A 597 -19.54 -9.24 0.90
CA SER A 597 -18.87 -8.48 -0.16
C SER A 597 -19.71 -7.32 -0.69
N ASN A 598 -19.05 -6.36 -1.35
CA ASN A 598 -19.69 -5.53 -2.37
C ASN A 598 -20.05 -6.47 -3.52
N GLY A 599 -21.31 -6.91 -3.57
CA GLY A 599 -21.79 -7.83 -4.60
C GLY A 599 -21.81 -7.20 -6.00
N THR A 600 -21.94 -8.04 -7.02
CA THR A 600 -22.14 -7.61 -8.41
C THR A 600 -23.56 -7.96 -8.86
N GLU A 601 -24.21 -7.09 -9.62
CA GLU A 601 -25.56 -7.32 -10.15
C GLU A 601 -25.50 -7.65 -11.65
N TRP A 602 -26.26 -8.65 -12.07
CA TRP A 602 -26.31 -9.17 -13.44
C TRP A 602 -27.69 -8.97 -14.03
N TYR A 603 -27.74 -8.33 -15.21
CA TYR A 603 -28.97 -8.12 -15.97
C TYR A 603 -28.99 -9.06 -17.17
N LEU A 604 -29.81 -10.11 -17.10
CA LEU A 604 -29.86 -11.08 -18.18
C LEU A 604 -30.57 -10.50 -19.41
N GLY A 605 -29.98 -10.66 -20.60
CA GLY A 605 -30.65 -10.37 -21.88
C GLY A 605 -30.84 -8.88 -22.22
N LEU A 606 -30.25 -7.97 -21.45
CA LEU A 606 -30.08 -6.58 -21.85
C LEU A 606 -28.69 -6.43 -22.48
N LYS A 607 -28.62 -6.15 -23.78
CA LYS A 607 -27.36 -5.82 -24.48
C LYS A 607 -26.76 -4.54 -23.87
#